data_AF-A0A0R2HXA6-F1
#
_entry.id   AF-A0A0R2HXA6-F1
#
_cell.length_a   1.000
_cell.length_b   1.000
_cell.length_c   1.000
_cell.angle_alpha   90.00
_cell.angle_beta   90.00
_cell.angle_gamma   90.00
#
_symmetry.space_group_name_H-M   'P 1'
#
loop_
_entity.id
_entity.type
_entity.pdbx_description
1 polymer ?
#
loop_
_entity_poly.entity_id
_entity_poly.type
_entity_poly.pdbx_seq_one_letter_code
_entity_poly.pdbx_strand_id
1 'polypeptide(L)'
;MNVALAEVFSIKVGTITTATNLGFLLLCLLLSKKNILKDYLLMFSALICFGIVINFFLYDILASFTLNTYFLNVGLFILGTVIAGFGTGQVLAIGVLKFPIEKFCELMATKTVHSFAWYRYGLDIFFVLTSLTLSFLFHFPILIREGTLISLLLLSGIISWSKNLSLNNKKEIESEV
;
A
#
# COMPACT_ATOMS: atom_id res chain seq x y z
N MET A 1 7.75 -6.13 -1.89
CA MET A 1 7.68 -7.20 -0.85
C MET A 1 6.59 -8.24 -1.11
N ASN A 2 5.30 -7.87 -1.17
CA ASN A 2 4.21 -8.88 -1.26
C ASN A 2 4.33 -9.81 -2.47
N VAL A 3 4.81 -9.31 -3.61
CA VAL A 3 5.11 -10.11 -4.80
C VAL A 3 6.25 -11.11 -4.55
N ALA A 4 7.35 -10.67 -3.94
CA ALA A 4 8.47 -11.55 -3.60
C ALA A 4 8.05 -12.66 -2.62
N LEU A 5 7.24 -12.32 -1.60
CA LEU A 5 6.69 -13.32 -0.67
C LEU A 5 5.72 -14.29 -1.35
N ALA A 6 4.85 -13.79 -2.23
CA ALA A 6 3.94 -14.61 -3.02
C ALA A 6 4.71 -15.66 -3.85
N GLU A 7 5.84 -15.27 -4.43
CA GLU A 7 6.68 -16.15 -5.24
C GLU A 7 7.44 -17.18 -4.40
N VAL A 8 7.99 -16.78 -3.24
CA VAL A 8 8.61 -17.72 -2.28
C VAL A 8 7.61 -18.75 -1.76
N PHE A 9 6.42 -18.30 -1.36
CA PHE A 9 5.42 -19.17 -0.72
C PHE A 9 4.47 -19.84 -1.72
N SER A 10 4.55 -19.52 -3.02
CA SER A 10 3.57 -19.96 -4.04
C SER A 10 2.12 -19.64 -3.68
N ILE A 11 1.91 -18.51 -2.99
CA ILE A 11 0.60 -18.00 -2.56
C ILE A 11 0.24 -16.79 -3.43
N LYS A 12 -1.05 -16.58 -3.71
CA LYS A 12 -1.50 -15.41 -4.49
C LYS A 12 -1.12 -14.07 -3.80
N VAL A 13 -0.71 -13.09 -4.61
CA VAL A 13 -0.26 -11.76 -4.14
C VAL A 13 -1.31 -11.03 -3.29
N GLY A 14 -2.60 -11.11 -3.66
CA GLY A 14 -3.68 -10.51 -2.89
C GLY A 14 -3.83 -11.14 -1.52
N THR A 15 -3.61 -12.45 -1.40
CA THR A 15 -3.68 -13.16 -0.10
C THR A 15 -2.56 -12.73 0.84
N ILE A 16 -1.32 -12.62 0.34
CA ILE A 16 -0.19 -12.08 1.14
C ILE A 16 -0.44 -10.63 1.54
N THR A 17 -1.03 -9.84 0.64
CA THR A 17 -1.36 -8.44 0.91
C THR A 17 -2.42 -8.32 2.00
N THR A 18 -3.48 -9.12 1.95
CA THR A 18 -4.48 -9.17 3.02
C THR A 18 -3.86 -9.66 4.32
N ALA A 19 -3.04 -10.72 4.31
CA ALA A 19 -2.39 -11.24 5.51
C ALA A 19 -1.48 -10.21 6.20
N THR A 20 -0.67 -9.48 5.41
CA THR A 20 0.22 -8.43 5.92
C THR A 20 -0.58 -7.29 6.55
N ASN A 21 -1.64 -6.83 5.87
CA ASN A 21 -2.50 -5.77 6.38
C ASN A 21 -3.33 -6.23 7.59
N LEU A 22 -3.73 -7.50 7.67
CA LEU A 22 -4.36 -8.09 8.85
C LEU A 22 -3.40 -8.12 10.03
N GLY A 23 -2.12 -8.41 9.81
CA GLY A 23 -1.08 -8.29 10.83
C GLY A 23 -1.02 -6.88 11.44
N PHE A 24 -1.04 -5.84 10.60
CA PHE A 24 -1.11 -4.45 11.09
C PHE A 24 -2.43 -4.13 11.81
N LEU A 25 -3.55 -4.67 11.33
CA LEU A 25 -4.84 -4.50 11.98
C LEU A 25 -4.85 -5.11 13.39
N LEU A 26 -4.24 -6.29 13.56
CA LEU A 26 -4.05 -6.92 14.87
C LEU A 26 -3.16 -6.09 15.78
N LEU A 27 -2.04 -5.56 15.27
CA LEU A 27 -1.18 -4.65 16.03
C LEU A 27 -1.95 -3.40 16.48
N CYS A 28 -2.78 -2.81 15.61
CA CYS A 28 -3.62 -1.67 15.96
C CYS A 28 -4.66 -2.03 17.03
N LEU A 29 -5.29 -3.21 16.93
CA LEU A 29 -6.25 -3.71 17.93
C LEU A 29 -5.60 -3.88 19.30
N LEU A 30 -4.37 -4.40 19.35
CA LEU A 30 -3.60 -4.54 20.60
C LEU A 30 -3.20 -3.18 21.20
N LEU A 31 -2.91 -2.20 20.35
CA LEU A 31 -2.44 -0.88 20.77
C LEU A 31 -3.59 0.09 21.12
N SER A 32 -4.79 -0.15 20.62
CA SER A 32 -5.98 0.69 20.82
C SER A 32 -6.72 0.36 22.12
N LYS A 33 -7.12 1.38 22.89
CA LYS A 33 -8.08 1.19 23.99
C LYS A 33 -9.47 0.81 23.44
N LYS A 34 -10.17 -0.06 24.17
CA LYS A 34 -11.31 -0.95 23.83
C LYS A 34 -12.54 -0.44 23.02
N ASN A 35 -12.63 0.82 22.58
CA ASN A 35 -13.93 1.41 22.23
C ASN A 35 -14.18 1.77 20.75
N ILE A 36 -13.49 1.14 19.78
CA ILE A 36 -13.65 1.50 18.34
C ILE A 36 -13.89 0.29 17.42
N LEU A 37 -14.49 -0.79 17.94
CA LEU A 37 -14.69 -2.06 17.21
C LEU A 37 -15.34 -1.93 15.83
N LYS A 38 -16.25 -0.96 15.63
CA LYS A 38 -16.94 -0.73 14.35
C LYS A 38 -15.97 -0.32 13.24
N ASP A 39 -15.05 0.59 13.52
CA ASP A 39 -14.08 1.07 12.53
C ASP A 39 -13.10 -0.05 12.14
N TYR A 40 -12.70 -0.88 13.11
CA TYR A 40 -11.86 -2.05 12.86
C TYR A 40 -12.57 -3.11 12.03
N LEU A 41 -13.88 -3.31 12.23
CA LEU A 41 -14.68 -4.25 11.44
C LEU A 41 -14.82 -3.75 10.00
N LEU A 42 -15.04 -2.45 9.80
CA LEU A 42 -15.05 -1.83 8.48
C LEU A 42 -13.68 -1.95 7.77
N MET A 43 -12.59 -1.68 8.48
CA MET A 43 -11.22 -1.90 7.96
C MET A 43 -10.98 -3.36 7.58
N PHE A 44 -11.40 -4.30 8.42
CA PHE A 44 -11.26 -5.74 8.16
C PHE A 44 -12.02 -6.17 6.90
N SER A 45 -13.28 -5.73 6.75
CA SER A 45 -14.09 -6.01 5.57
C SER A 45 -13.46 -5.42 4.30
N ALA A 46 -13.02 -4.15 4.37
CA ALA A 46 -12.33 -3.49 3.27
C ALA A 46 -11.06 -4.24 2.84
N LEU A 47 -10.29 -4.77 3.79
CA LEU A 47 -9.07 -5.55 3.54
C LEU A 47 -9.31 -6.85 2.78
N ILE A 48 -10.37 -7.58 3.13
CA ILE A 48 -10.74 -8.82 2.45
C ILE A 48 -11.15 -8.51 1.02
N CYS A 49 -12.06 -7.55 0.84
CA CYS A 49 -12.48 -7.09 -0.48
C CYS A 49 -11.27 -6.64 -1.33
N PHE A 50 -10.35 -5.89 -0.73
CA PHE A 50 -9.15 -5.41 -1.41
C PHE A 50 -8.26 -6.57 -1.90
N GLY A 51 -8.02 -7.59 -1.07
CA GLY A 51 -7.25 -8.76 -1.47
C GLY A 51 -7.90 -9.58 -2.59
N ILE A 52 -9.22 -9.74 -2.54
CA ILE A 52 -9.99 -10.42 -3.60
C ILE A 52 -9.87 -9.64 -4.91
N VAL A 53 -10.04 -8.32 -4.87
CA VAL A 53 -9.91 -7.45 -6.05
C VAL A 53 -8.50 -7.56 -6.64
N ILE A 54 -7.44 -7.51 -5.82
CA ILE A 54 -6.06 -7.71 -6.29
C ILE A 54 -5.93 -9.05 -7.01
N ASN A 55 -6.43 -10.13 -6.42
CA ASN A 55 -6.33 -11.46 -7.02
C ASN A 55 -7.10 -11.55 -8.34
N PHE A 56 -8.31 -10.99 -8.38
CA PHE A 56 -9.14 -10.96 -9.58
C PHE A 56 -8.44 -10.22 -10.73
N PHE A 57 -7.90 -9.03 -10.47
CA PHE A 57 -7.19 -8.29 -11.51
C PHE A 57 -5.91 -8.99 -11.93
N LEU A 58 -5.05 -9.44 -11.00
CA LEU A 58 -3.75 -10.02 -11.35
C LEU A 58 -3.83 -11.40 -12.01
N TYR A 59 -4.76 -12.26 -11.57
CA TYR A 59 -4.80 -13.65 -11.99
C TYR A 59 -5.94 -14.00 -12.93
N ASP A 60 -7.00 -13.20 -13.01
CA ASP A 60 -8.13 -13.48 -13.91
C ASP A 60 -8.13 -12.50 -15.10
N ILE A 61 -8.00 -11.19 -14.85
CA ILE A 61 -8.02 -10.19 -15.94
C ILE A 61 -6.67 -10.07 -16.64
N LEU A 62 -5.59 -9.82 -15.89
CA LEU A 62 -4.26 -9.55 -16.44
C LEU A 62 -3.42 -10.81 -16.70
N ALA A 63 -3.87 -12.00 -16.29
CA ALA A 63 -3.08 -13.22 -16.47
C ALA A 63 -2.79 -13.54 -17.93
N SER A 64 -3.71 -13.21 -18.84
CA SER A 64 -3.53 -13.40 -20.28
C SER A 64 -2.66 -12.33 -20.92
N PHE A 65 -2.34 -11.25 -20.21
CA PHE A 65 -1.61 -10.10 -20.72
C PHE A 65 -0.11 -10.23 -20.41
N THR A 66 0.62 -10.90 -21.29
CA THR A 66 2.09 -11.02 -21.18
C THR A 66 2.76 -10.12 -22.19
N LEU A 67 3.56 -9.17 -21.72
CA LEU A 67 4.37 -8.30 -22.57
C LEU A 67 5.81 -8.80 -22.57
N ASN A 68 6.32 -9.13 -23.76
CA ASN A 68 7.68 -9.68 -23.92
C ASN A 68 8.76 -8.59 -23.85
N THR A 69 8.39 -7.32 -23.98
CA THR A 69 9.34 -6.20 -24.03
C THR A 69 9.51 -5.56 -22.65
N TYR A 70 10.73 -5.57 -22.14
CA TYR A 70 11.09 -4.98 -20.84
C TYR A 70 10.64 -3.53 -20.66
N PHE A 71 10.90 -2.68 -21.66
CA PHE A 71 10.52 -1.25 -21.61
C PHE A 71 9.01 -1.04 -21.48
N LEU A 72 8.22 -1.91 -22.11
CA LEU A 72 6.76 -1.84 -22.08
C LEU A 72 6.23 -2.29 -20.72
N ASN A 73 6.85 -3.33 -20.12
CA ASN A 73 6.58 -3.74 -18.73
C ASN A 73 6.87 -2.62 -17.73
N VAL A 74 8.02 -1.95 -17.86
CA VAL A 74 8.38 -0.83 -16.97
C VAL A 74 7.44 0.35 -17.15
N GLY A 75 7.10 0.72 -18.39
CA GLY A 75 6.14 1.79 -18.66
C GLY A 75 4.76 1.52 -18.07
N LEU A 76 4.26 0.29 -18.23
CA LEU A 76 2.96 -0.12 -17.68
C LEU A 76 3.00 -0.19 -16.15
N PHE A 77 4.13 -0.59 -15.56
CA PHE A 77 4.34 -0.57 -14.12
C PHE A 77 4.32 0.85 -13.56
N ILE A 78 4.98 1.81 -14.22
CA ILE A 78 4.96 3.22 -13.82
C ILE A 78 3.53 3.77 -13.89
N LEU A 79 2.82 3.56 -15.01
CA LEU A 79 1.43 3.99 -15.15
C LEU A 79 0.52 3.39 -14.08
N GLY A 80 0.63 2.08 -13.84
CA GLY A 80 -0.13 1.40 -12.79
C GLY A 80 0.16 1.97 -11.41
N THR A 81 1.43 2.25 -11.11
CA THR A 81 1.87 2.85 -9.83
C THR A 81 1.31 4.26 -9.66
N VAL A 82 1.26 5.05 -10.74
CA VAL A 82 0.69 6.41 -10.72
C VAL A 82 -0.81 6.37 -10.43
N ILE A 83 -1.55 5.54 -11.14
CA ILE A 83 -3.00 5.38 -10.95
C ILE A 83 -3.30 4.88 -9.54
N ALA A 84 -2.55 3.87 -9.07
CA ALA A 84 -2.70 3.34 -7.72
C ALA A 84 -2.40 4.41 -6.66
N GLY A 85 -1.29 5.15 -6.80
CA GLY A 85 -0.93 6.21 -5.87
C GLY A 85 -1.98 7.33 -5.81
N PHE A 86 -2.53 7.72 -6.96
CA PHE A 86 -3.58 8.72 -7.02
C PHE A 86 -4.86 8.22 -6.35
N GLY A 87 -5.33 7.01 -6.69
CA GLY A 87 -6.52 6.41 -6.08
C GLY A 87 -6.38 6.29 -4.56
N THR A 88 -5.25 5.78 -4.08
CA THR A 88 -4.96 5.68 -2.64
C THR A 88 -4.89 7.05 -1.96
N GLY A 89 -4.29 8.06 -2.61
CA GLY A 89 -4.25 9.43 -2.10
C GLY A 89 -5.64 10.05 -1.89
N GLN A 90 -6.55 9.86 -2.84
CA GLN A 90 -7.94 10.33 -2.73
C GLN A 90 -8.71 9.60 -1.62
N VAL A 91 -8.61 8.27 -1.55
CA VAL A 91 -9.26 7.48 -0.48
C VAL A 91 -8.78 7.94 0.90
N LEU A 92 -7.49 8.23 1.03
CA LEU A 92 -6.91 8.74 2.27
C LEU A 92 -7.38 10.16 2.61
N ALA A 93 -7.61 11.02 1.61
CA ALA A 93 -8.15 12.37 1.81
C ALA A 93 -9.60 12.37 2.30
N ILE A 94 -10.42 11.40 1.84
CA ILE A 94 -11.80 11.20 2.30
C ILE A 94 -11.84 10.81 3.79
N GLY A 95 -10.78 10.16 4.31
CA GLY A 95 -10.60 9.89 5.74
C GLY A 95 -11.51 8.80 6.32
N VAL A 96 -12.48 8.29 5.55
CA VAL A 96 -13.41 7.22 5.94
C VAL A 96 -12.72 5.85 5.95
N LEU A 97 -11.80 5.61 5.01
CA LEU A 97 -11.11 4.33 4.87
C LEU A 97 -9.61 4.53 5.10
N LYS A 98 -9.18 4.35 6.34
CA LYS A 98 -7.76 4.31 6.70
C LYS A 98 -7.27 2.87 6.59
N PHE A 99 -6.25 2.65 5.76
CA PHE A 99 -5.57 1.37 5.71
C PHE A 99 -4.88 1.09 7.06
N PRO A 100 -4.80 -0.18 7.51
CA PRO A 100 -4.29 -0.52 8.84
C PRO A 100 -2.83 -0.13 9.09
N ILE A 101 -1.99 -0.15 8.06
CA ILE A 101 -0.60 0.29 8.18
C ILE A 101 -0.49 1.79 8.45
N GLU A 102 -1.33 2.61 7.83
CA GLU A 102 -1.45 4.04 8.10
C GLU A 102 -2.05 4.27 9.49
N LYS A 103 -3.07 3.49 9.87
CA LYS A 103 -3.64 3.58 11.21
C LYS A 103 -2.61 3.23 12.29
N PHE A 104 -1.76 2.25 12.03
CA PHE A 104 -0.65 1.89 12.90
C PHE A 104 0.36 3.05 13.02
N CYS A 105 0.78 3.64 11.90
CA CYS A 105 1.69 4.79 11.92
C CYS A 105 1.10 5.99 12.66
N GLU A 106 -0.20 6.25 12.50
CA GLU A 106 -0.92 7.31 13.22
C GLU A 106 -0.96 7.03 14.73
N LEU A 107 -1.30 5.80 15.13
CA LEU A 107 -1.29 5.39 16.53
C LEU A 107 0.10 5.50 17.15
N MET A 108 1.15 5.07 16.44
CA MET A 108 2.53 5.20 16.92
C MET A 108 2.94 6.67 17.05
N ALA A 109 2.64 7.51 16.07
CA ALA A 109 2.95 8.94 16.12
C ALA A 109 2.24 9.67 17.28
N THR A 110 1.01 9.27 17.63
CA THR A 110 0.30 9.84 18.80
C THR A 110 0.85 9.37 20.15
N LYS A 111 1.58 8.25 20.18
CA LYS A 111 2.15 7.65 21.39
C LYS A 111 3.63 7.97 21.59
N THR A 112 4.27 8.62 20.62
CA THR A 112 5.71 8.86 20.57
C THR A 112 6.00 10.30 20.14
N VAL A 113 7.29 10.67 20.09
CA VAL A 113 7.73 12.03 19.75
C VAL A 113 7.88 12.23 18.24
N HIS A 114 7.84 11.15 17.45
CA HIS A 114 8.09 11.19 16.01
C HIS A 114 6.82 11.39 15.19
N SER A 115 6.96 12.01 14.02
CA SER A 115 5.84 12.28 13.11
C SER A 115 5.36 11.01 12.39
N PHE A 116 4.11 11.03 11.91
CA PHE A 116 3.54 9.98 11.06
C PHE A 116 4.45 9.61 9.87
N ALA A 117 5.02 10.62 9.21
CA ALA A 117 5.88 10.44 8.05
C ALA A 117 7.12 9.61 8.41
N TRP A 118 7.72 9.85 9.58
CA TRP A 118 8.90 9.11 10.03
C TRP A 118 8.60 7.60 10.17
N TYR A 119 7.48 7.25 10.81
CA TYR A 119 7.05 5.84 10.92
C TYR A 119 6.73 5.21 9.56
N ARG A 120 6.06 5.95 8.67
CA ARG A 120 5.71 5.46 7.34
C ARG A 120 6.96 5.16 6.50
N TYR A 121 7.92 6.08 6.50
CA TYR A 121 9.20 5.90 5.80
C TYR A 121 10.03 4.76 6.41
N GLY A 122 10.07 4.63 7.74
CA GLY A 122 10.74 3.51 8.40
C GLY A 122 10.19 2.14 7.98
N LEU A 123 8.87 2.00 7.93
CA LEU A 123 8.22 0.78 7.43
C LEU A 123 8.47 0.54 5.94
N ASP A 124 8.41 1.59 5.11
CA ASP A 124 8.72 1.46 3.68
C ASP A 124 10.17 0.98 3.45
N ILE A 125 11.14 1.55 4.17
CA ILE A 125 12.54 1.12 4.11
C ILE A 125 12.67 -0.34 4.55
N PHE A 126 12.04 -0.73 5.65
CA PHE A 126 12.04 -2.12 6.13
C PHE A 126 11.50 -3.09 5.07
N PHE A 127 10.38 -2.75 4.43
CA PHE A 127 9.80 -3.59 3.38
C PHE A 127 10.63 -3.66 2.11
N VAL A 128 11.27 -2.56 1.72
CA VAL A 128 12.17 -2.54 0.55
C VAL A 128 13.43 -3.35 0.83
N LEU A 129 14.06 -3.17 1.99
CA LEU A 129 15.24 -3.97 2.38
C LEU A 129 14.91 -5.46 2.44
N THR A 130 13.77 -5.82 3.03
CA THR A 130 13.31 -7.22 3.08
C THR A 130 13.07 -7.77 1.68
N SER A 131 12.37 -7.01 0.83
CA SER A 131 12.10 -7.40 -0.56
C SER A 131 13.39 -7.59 -1.37
N LEU A 132 14.37 -6.70 -1.17
CA LEU A 132 15.65 -6.77 -1.86
C LEU A 132 16.48 -7.96 -1.37
N THR A 133 16.51 -8.20 -0.06
CA THR A 133 17.20 -9.36 0.53
C THR A 133 16.62 -10.68 0.02
N LEU A 134 15.28 -10.81 -0.03
CA LEU A 134 14.62 -11.97 -0.63
C LEU A 134 14.96 -12.12 -2.11
N SER A 135 15.00 -11.02 -2.87
CA SER A 135 15.36 -11.06 -4.30
C SER A 135 16.78 -11.53 -4.55
N PHE A 136 17.73 -11.20 -3.68
CA PHE A 136 19.10 -11.69 -3.79
C PHE A 136 19.22 -13.16 -3.36
N LEU A 137 18.56 -13.56 -2.28
CA LEU A 137 18.60 -14.95 -1.80
C LEU A 137 17.96 -15.94 -2.79
N PHE A 138 16.81 -15.59 -3.36
CA PHE A 138 16.04 -16.45 -4.26
C PHE A 138 16.31 -16.19 -5.75
N HIS A 139 17.30 -15.36 -6.09
CA HIS A 139 17.67 -15.02 -7.48
C HIS A 139 16.50 -14.52 -8.34
N PHE A 140 15.59 -13.75 -7.75
CA PHE A 140 14.42 -13.23 -8.47
C PHE A 140 14.80 -12.27 -9.62
N PRO A 141 13.94 -12.15 -10.66
CA PRO A 141 14.21 -11.31 -11.83
C PRO A 141 14.54 -9.87 -11.47
N ILE A 142 15.42 -9.25 -12.26
CA ILE A 142 15.86 -7.85 -12.12
C ILE A 142 14.67 -6.88 -12.07
N LEU A 143 13.57 -7.19 -12.78
CA LEU A 143 12.33 -6.43 -12.78
C LEU A 143 11.75 -6.23 -11.36
N ILE A 144 11.87 -7.23 -10.48
CA ILE A 144 11.36 -7.16 -9.10
C ILE A 144 12.24 -6.23 -8.25
N ARG A 145 13.55 -6.15 -8.53
CA ARG A 145 14.47 -5.22 -7.83
C ARG A 145 14.20 -3.77 -8.21
N GLU A 146 14.25 -3.48 -9.51
CA GLU A 146 14.05 -2.13 -10.04
C GLU A 146 12.64 -1.62 -9.75
N GLY A 147 11.62 -2.47 -9.95
CA GLY A 147 10.23 -2.12 -9.65
C GLY A 147 10.00 -1.77 -8.18
N THR A 148 10.71 -2.41 -7.24
CA THR A 148 10.60 -2.10 -5.81
C THR A 148 11.13 -0.70 -5.51
N LEU A 149 12.28 -0.31 -6.06
CA LEU A 149 12.86 1.04 -5.90
C LEU A 149 12.00 2.12 -6.57
N ILE A 150 11.57 1.87 -7.82
CA ILE A 150 10.73 2.77 -8.60
C ILE A 150 9.40 3.01 -7.86
N SER A 151 8.75 1.95 -7.37
CA SER A 151 7.49 2.07 -6.65
C SER A 151 7.61 2.84 -5.35
N LEU A 152 8.71 2.68 -4.59
CA LEU A 152 8.88 3.42 -3.33
C LEU A 152 8.92 4.94 -3.57
N LEU A 153 9.66 5.39 -4.58
CA LEU A 153 9.81 6.82 -4.87
C LEU A 153 8.54 7.41 -5.49
N LEU A 154 7.96 6.72 -6.48
CA LEU A 154 6.77 7.20 -7.19
C LEU A 154 5.51 7.14 -6.33
N LEU A 155 5.26 5.99 -5.67
CA LEU A 155 4.00 5.77 -4.97
C LEU A 155 3.86 6.73 -3.78
N SER A 156 4.91 6.90 -2.98
CA SER A 156 4.89 7.79 -1.82
C SER A 156 4.71 9.26 -2.23
N GLY A 157 5.40 9.70 -3.29
CA GLY A 157 5.24 11.04 -3.85
C GLY A 157 3.82 11.31 -4.37
N ILE A 158 3.25 10.38 -5.15
CA ILE A 158 1.93 10.56 -5.78
C ILE A 158 0.81 10.52 -4.75
N ILE A 159 0.88 9.64 -3.76
CA ILE A 159 -0.10 9.60 -2.65
C ILE A 159 -0.10 10.95 -1.92
N SER A 160 1.08 11.48 -1.59
CA SER A 160 1.20 12.76 -0.90
C SER A 160 0.65 13.90 -1.73
N TRP A 161 1.01 13.96 -3.02
CA TRP A 161 0.51 14.97 -3.95
C TRP A 161 -1.01 14.92 -4.11
N SER A 162 -1.56 13.73 -4.39
CA SER A 162 -3.00 13.53 -4.57
C SER A 162 -3.80 13.88 -3.32
N LYS A 163 -3.30 13.53 -2.14
CA LYS A 163 -3.93 13.90 -0.86
C LYS A 163 -3.95 15.41 -0.67
N ASN A 164 -2.82 16.09 -0.92
CA ASN A 164 -2.74 17.55 -0.77
C ASN A 164 -3.65 18.29 -1.75
N LEU A 165 -3.77 17.81 -2.99
CA LEU A 165 -4.69 18.34 -3.99
C LEU A 165 -6.15 18.28 -3.49
N SER A 166 -6.57 17.12 -2.99
CA SER A 166 -7.92 16.91 -2.46
C SER A 166 -8.23 17.79 -1.25
N LEU A 167 -7.25 17.96 -0.35
CA LEU A 167 -7.37 18.84 0.81
C LEU A 167 -7.44 20.33 0.45
N ASN A 168 -6.69 20.77 -0.57
CA ASN A 168 -6.77 22.15 -1.06
C ASN A 168 -8.12 22.44 -1.71
N ASN A 169 -8.63 21.55 -2.57
CA ASN A 169 -9.98 21.70 -3.15
C ASN A 169 -11.05 21.81 -2.07
N LYS A 170 -10.94 21.05 -0.98
CA LYS A 170 -11.90 21.13 0.14
C LYS A 170 -11.86 22.49 0.85
N LYS A 171 -10.67 23.07 1.02
CA LYS A 171 -10.51 24.41 1.64
C LYS A 171 -11.06 25.52 0.75
N GLU A 172 -10.91 25.43 -0.56
CA GLU A 172 -11.48 26.41 -1.51
C GLU A 172 -13.01 26.41 -1.43
N ILE A 173 -13.64 25.22 -1.41
CA ILE A 173 -15.09 25.08 -1.27
C ILE A 173 -15.59 25.63 0.08
N GLU A 174 -14.86 25.40 1.17
CA GLU A 174 -15.21 25.96 2.50
C GLU A 174 -14.98 27.48 2.60
N SER A 175 -14.21 28.09 1.69
CA SER A 175 -13.98 29.54 1.65
C SER A 175 -14.94 30.33 0.76
N GLU A 176 -15.69 29.63 -0.10
CA GLU A 176 -16.73 30.20 -0.98
C GLU A 176 -18.15 30.14 -0.39
N VAL A 177 -18.33 29.46 0.76
CA VAL A 177 -19.60 29.31 1.49
C VAL A 177 -19.61 30.20 2.74
#